data_AF-A0A969XSH5-F1
#
_entry.id   AF-A0A969XSH5-F1
#
_cell.length_a   1.000
_cell.length_b   1.000
_cell.length_c   1.000
_cell.angle_alpha   90.00
_cell.angle_beta   90.00
_cell.angle_gamma   90.00
#
_symmetry.space_group_name_H-M   'P 1'
#
loop_
_entity.id
_entity.type
_entity.pdbx_description
1 polymer ?
#
loop_
_entity_poly.entity_id
_entity_poly.type
_entity_poly.pdbx_seq_one_letter_code
_entity_poly.pdbx_strand_id
1 'polypeptide(L)'
;MKDPNLFEDLVAVSPGMEIWWDSSPVIFDNWCKKMLAKADAADRPVLEAQFARMYNTDDPMSQLFRGVTTNPPLSLAAFKDDPARWQKVADKVMADNPGVDTEGLFWLLYKEVVKSGSDMFLPLFEASGHKEGYLSGQ
;
A
#
# COMPACT_ATOMS: atom_id res chain seq x y z
N MET A 1 5.33 21.92 7.20
CA MET A 1 4.05 21.43 6.60
C MET A 1 2.85 21.77 7.49
N LYS A 2 1.61 21.69 6.97
CA LYS A 2 0.36 21.92 7.73
C LYS A 2 -0.12 20.62 8.41
N ASP A 3 -0.74 20.75 9.58
CA ASP A 3 -1.49 19.70 10.27
C ASP A 3 -2.88 20.23 10.67
N PRO A 4 -4.02 19.59 10.31
CA PRO A 4 -4.14 18.41 9.44
C PRO A 4 -3.67 18.68 8.00
N ASN A 5 -3.40 17.59 7.27
CA ASN A 5 -2.96 17.67 5.87
C ASN A 5 -4.13 18.01 4.93
N LEU A 6 -3.81 18.42 3.70
CA LEU A 6 -4.81 18.88 2.72
C LEU A 6 -5.85 17.80 2.37
N PHE A 7 -5.48 16.52 2.37
CA PHE A 7 -6.41 15.44 2.07
C PHE A 7 -7.44 15.24 3.18
N GLU A 8 -7.03 15.40 4.44
CA GLU A 8 -7.93 15.38 5.60
C GLU A 8 -8.94 16.55 5.53
N ASP A 9 -8.47 17.76 5.19
CA ASP A 9 -9.37 18.92 4.95
C ASP A 9 -10.36 18.63 3.81
N LEU A 10 -9.90 18.01 2.73
CA LEU A 10 -10.73 17.71 1.56
C LEU A 10 -11.85 16.72 1.91
N VAL A 11 -11.56 15.68 2.70
CA VAL A 11 -12.57 14.74 3.21
C VAL A 11 -13.57 15.44 4.11
N ALA A 12 -13.11 16.35 4.98
CA ALA A 12 -13.99 17.07 5.91
C ALA A 12 -15.04 17.94 5.20
N VAL A 13 -14.75 18.45 4.01
CA VAL A 13 -15.68 19.31 3.23
C VAL A 13 -16.50 18.54 2.19
N SER A 14 -16.24 17.24 1.98
CA SER A 14 -16.93 16.40 0.98
C SER A 14 -17.36 15.06 1.58
N PRO A 15 -18.52 15.02 2.28
CA PRO A 15 -19.00 13.80 2.93
C PRO A 15 -19.13 12.64 1.95
N GLY A 16 -18.53 11.49 2.30
CA GLY A 16 -18.52 10.29 1.47
C GLY A 16 -17.41 10.23 0.42
N MET A 17 -16.54 11.25 0.34
CA MET A 17 -15.35 11.17 -0.50
C MET A 17 -14.27 10.32 0.18
N GLU A 18 -13.68 9.42 -0.61
CA GLU A 18 -12.62 8.52 -0.17
C GLU A 18 -11.28 8.94 -0.78
N ILE A 19 -10.20 8.78 0.00
CA ILE A 19 -8.83 8.91 -0.49
C ILE A 19 -8.26 7.51 -0.69
N TRP A 20 -7.81 7.23 -1.92
CA TRP A 20 -7.21 5.95 -2.27
C TRP A 20 -5.74 6.14 -2.57
N TRP A 21 -4.92 5.17 -2.13
CA TRP A 21 -3.50 5.17 -2.43
C TRP A 21 -3.24 4.47 -3.77
N ASP A 22 -2.76 5.23 -4.75
CA ASP A 22 -2.46 4.72 -6.10
C ASP A 22 -1.07 4.08 -6.21
N SER A 23 -0.85 3.05 -5.39
CA SER A 23 0.28 2.13 -5.49
C SER A 23 0.00 0.88 -4.67
N SER A 24 0.83 -0.16 -4.84
CA SER A 24 0.73 -1.33 -3.96
C SER A 24 1.03 -0.92 -2.51
N PRO A 25 0.18 -1.26 -1.53
CA PRO A 25 0.44 -0.89 -0.14
C PRO A 25 1.68 -1.58 0.43
N VAL A 26 2.16 -2.66 -0.19
CA VAL A 26 3.37 -3.39 0.24
C VAL A 26 4.65 -2.56 0.15
N ILE A 27 4.64 -1.41 -0.54
CA ILE A 27 5.77 -0.48 -0.61
C ILE A 27 5.65 0.68 0.39
N PHE A 28 4.52 0.81 1.08
CA PHE A 28 4.18 2.03 1.82
C PHE A 28 5.22 2.39 2.89
N ASP A 29 5.67 1.40 3.68
CA ASP A 29 6.67 1.60 4.73
C ASP A 29 8.02 2.08 4.17
N ASN A 30 8.51 1.43 3.11
CA ASN A 30 9.75 1.85 2.43
C ASN A 30 9.60 3.22 1.75
N TRP A 31 8.43 3.52 1.20
CA TRP A 31 8.12 4.84 0.66
C TRP A 31 8.17 5.91 1.76
N CYS A 32 7.55 5.68 2.92
CA CYS A 32 7.60 6.58 4.07
C CYS A 32 9.05 6.85 4.49
N LYS A 33 9.87 5.80 4.65
CA LYS A 33 11.30 5.94 4.99
C LYS A 33 12.07 6.77 3.97
N LYS A 34 11.83 6.56 2.67
CA LYS A 34 12.46 7.32 1.58
C LYS A 34 12.05 8.78 1.59
N MET A 35 10.79 9.08 1.92
CA MET A 35 10.29 10.45 2.04
C MET A 35 10.91 11.15 3.26
N LEU A 36 10.97 10.49 4.42
CA LEU A 36 11.61 11.04 5.63
C LEU A 36 13.10 11.30 5.44
N ALA A 37 13.81 10.41 4.73
CA ALA A 37 15.22 10.59 4.43
C ALA A 37 15.49 11.85 3.59
N LYS A 38 14.54 12.25 2.74
CA LYS A 38 14.61 13.45 1.89
C LYS A 38 14.08 14.72 2.56
N ALA A 39 13.39 14.59 3.68
CA ALA A 39 12.75 15.70 4.34
C ALA A 39 13.73 16.50 5.21
N ASP A 40 13.51 17.81 5.26
CA ASP A 40 14.18 18.72 6.17
C ASP A 40 13.92 18.32 7.62
N ALA A 41 14.92 18.44 8.49
CA ALA A 41 14.84 17.98 9.87
C ALA A 41 13.66 18.62 10.65
N ALA A 42 13.33 19.88 10.35
CA ALA A 42 12.22 20.60 10.96
C ALA A 42 10.84 20.04 10.57
N ASP A 43 10.75 19.40 9.40
CA ASP A 43 9.52 18.91 8.80
C ASP A 43 9.26 17.41 9.11
N ARG A 44 10.31 16.65 9.46
CA ARG A 44 10.23 15.21 9.75
C ARG A 44 9.15 14.83 10.78
N PRO A 45 9.04 15.49 11.96
CA PRO A 45 8.02 15.10 12.94
C PRO A 45 6.59 15.23 12.41
N VAL A 46 6.34 16.25 11.58
CA VAL A 46 5.01 16.45 10.97
C VAL A 46 4.74 15.40 9.89
N LEU A 47 5.73 15.05 9.07
CA LEU A 47 5.61 13.96 8.08
C LEU A 47 5.35 12.62 8.74
N GLU A 48 6.08 12.28 9.80
CA GLU A 48 5.90 11.04 10.55
C GLU A 48 4.47 10.93 11.10
N ALA A 49 3.97 12.01 11.71
CA ALA A 49 2.60 12.06 12.20
C ALA A 49 1.55 11.93 11.08
N GLN A 50 1.79 12.52 9.91
CA GLN A 50 0.91 12.36 8.75
C GLN A 50 0.92 10.93 8.20
N PHE A 51 2.09 10.30 8.07
CA PHE A 51 2.20 8.91 7.59
C PHE A 51 1.51 7.93 8.53
N ALA A 52 1.61 8.14 9.84
CA ALA A 52 0.91 7.33 10.83
C ALA A 52 -0.62 7.44 10.72
N ARG A 53 -1.16 8.55 10.21
CA ARG A 53 -2.60 8.70 9.93
C ARG A 53 -3.00 8.24 8.54
N MET A 54 -2.06 8.14 7.60
CA MET A 54 -2.34 7.68 6.24
C MET A 54 -2.77 6.21 6.20
N TYR A 55 -2.04 5.36 6.94
CA TYR A 55 -2.31 3.93 7.07
C TYR A 55 -2.01 3.46 8.50
N ASN A 56 -3.00 2.88 9.17
CA ASN A 56 -2.92 2.45 10.56
C ASN A 56 -3.69 1.14 10.75
N THR A 57 -2.98 0.04 10.97
CA THR A 57 -3.59 -1.28 11.17
C THR A 57 -4.23 -1.46 12.54
N ASP A 58 -3.78 -0.70 13.55
CA ASP A 58 -4.27 -0.80 14.93
C ASP A 58 -5.59 -0.04 15.12
N ASP A 59 -5.81 1.00 14.32
CA ASP A 59 -7.07 1.74 14.23
C ASP A 59 -7.43 2.01 12.76
N PRO A 60 -7.90 0.98 12.02
CA PRO A 60 -8.15 1.07 10.59
C PRO A 60 -9.25 2.07 10.25
N MET A 61 -10.23 2.27 11.13
CA MET A 61 -11.33 3.21 10.88
C MET A 61 -10.87 4.67 10.96
N SER A 62 -9.80 4.96 11.69
CA SER A 62 -9.21 6.31 11.79
C SER A 62 -8.30 6.70 10.61
N GLN A 63 -7.81 5.72 9.85
CA GLN A 63 -6.81 5.99 8.81
C GLN A 63 -7.40 6.79 7.63
N LEU A 64 -6.54 7.51 6.91
CA LEU A 64 -6.95 8.32 5.76
C LEU A 64 -7.30 7.47 4.54
N PHE A 65 -6.47 6.47 4.22
CA PHE A 65 -6.68 5.66 3.03
C PHE A 65 -7.84 4.70 3.19
N ARG A 66 -8.84 4.84 2.30
CA ARG A 66 -10.05 4.01 2.27
C ARG A 66 -10.00 2.89 1.25
N GLY A 67 -8.97 2.87 0.42
CA GLY A 67 -8.68 1.79 -0.51
C GLY A 67 -7.34 2.00 -1.19
N VAL A 68 -6.95 1.03 -2.01
CA VAL A 68 -5.70 1.05 -2.75
C VAL A 68 -5.88 0.52 -4.16
N THR A 69 -5.03 0.96 -5.07
CA THR A 69 -4.97 0.45 -6.44
C THR A 69 -3.59 -0.08 -6.76
N THR A 70 -3.55 -1.14 -7.56
CA THR A 70 -2.32 -1.66 -8.13
C THR A 70 -2.56 -2.13 -9.56
N ASN A 71 -1.47 -2.30 -10.29
CA ASN A 71 -1.45 -2.77 -11.66
C ASN A 71 -0.07 -3.38 -11.97
N PRO A 72 0.14 -3.97 -13.15
CA PRO A 72 1.42 -4.57 -13.52
C PRO A 72 2.64 -3.63 -13.34
N PRO A 73 2.62 -2.35 -13.81
CA PRO A 73 3.73 -1.42 -13.53
C PRO A 73 3.97 -1.11 -12.05
N LEU A 74 2.92 -0.90 -11.25
CA LEU A 74 3.04 -0.61 -9.82
C LEU A 74 3.54 -1.82 -9.03
N SER A 75 3.17 -3.04 -9.46
CA SER A 75 3.70 -4.28 -8.90
C SER A 75 5.18 -4.46 -9.20
N LEU A 76 5.61 -4.10 -10.42
CA LEU A 76 7.04 -4.06 -10.75
C LEU A 76 7.80 -3.04 -9.86
N ALA A 77 7.19 -1.89 -9.56
CA ALA A 77 7.78 -0.92 -8.63
C ALA A 77 7.97 -1.55 -7.24
N ALA A 78 7.00 -2.35 -6.76
CA ALA A 78 7.14 -3.10 -5.52
C ALA A 78 8.28 -4.12 -5.55
N PHE A 79 8.48 -4.82 -6.67
CA PHE A 79 9.60 -5.75 -6.85
C PHE A 79 10.95 -5.06 -6.76
N LYS A 80 11.06 -3.89 -7.40
CA LYS A 80 12.30 -3.09 -7.39
C LYS A 80 12.56 -2.42 -6.04
N ASP A 81 11.52 -2.15 -5.28
CA ASP A 81 11.62 -1.51 -3.96
C ASP A 81 12.25 -2.42 -2.91
N ASP A 82 11.94 -3.72 -2.95
CA ASP A 82 12.52 -4.75 -2.09
C ASP A 82 12.90 -6.03 -2.86
N PRO A 83 13.99 -6.00 -3.66
CA PRO A 83 14.37 -7.14 -4.49
C PRO A 83 14.66 -8.41 -3.68
N ALA A 84 15.19 -8.25 -2.47
CA ALA A 84 15.55 -9.37 -1.61
C ALA A 84 14.32 -10.13 -1.11
N ARG A 85 13.26 -9.42 -0.70
CA ARG A 85 11.98 -10.06 -0.35
C ARG A 85 11.36 -10.75 -1.55
N TRP A 86 11.29 -10.08 -2.69
CA TRP A 86 10.62 -10.62 -3.86
C TRP A 86 11.38 -11.75 -4.53
N GLN A 87 12.70 -11.81 -4.42
CA GLN A 87 13.47 -12.99 -4.83
C GLN A 87 13.05 -14.22 -4.02
N LYS A 88 12.92 -14.11 -2.69
CA LYS A 88 12.48 -15.22 -1.84
C LYS A 88 11.05 -15.68 -2.19
N VAL A 89 10.17 -14.74 -2.50
CA VAL A 89 8.81 -15.04 -2.96
C VAL A 89 8.86 -15.76 -4.32
N ALA A 90 9.65 -15.27 -5.27
CA ALA A 90 9.83 -15.90 -6.57
C ALA A 90 10.39 -17.32 -6.46
N ASP A 91 11.39 -17.53 -5.62
CA ASP A 91 11.98 -18.86 -5.37
C ASP A 91 10.92 -19.84 -4.85
N LYS A 92 10.07 -19.39 -3.91
CA LYS A 92 8.95 -20.19 -3.42
C LYS A 92 7.93 -20.49 -4.52
N VAL A 93 7.53 -19.47 -5.29
CA VAL A 93 6.57 -19.63 -6.39
C VAL A 93 7.09 -20.62 -7.44
N MET A 94 8.37 -20.54 -7.80
CA MET A 94 8.99 -21.48 -8.74
C MET A 94 9.07 -22.91 -8.18
N ALA A 95 9.33 -23.06 -6.88
CA ALA A 95 9.32 -24.37 -6.22
C ALA A 95 7.92 -25.00 -6.20
N ASP A 96 6.89 -24.19 -5.95
CA ASP A 96 5.48 -24.62 -5.92
C ASP A 96 4.88 -24.83 -7.33
N ASN A 97 5.53 -24.31 -8.38
CA ASN A 97 5.08 -24.38 -9.77
C ASN A 97 6.21 -24.85 -10.73
N PRO A 98 6.61 -26.14 -10.69
CA PRO A 98 7.67 -26.65 -11.55
C PRO A 98 7.36 -26.43 -13.03
N GLY A 99 8.32 -25.85 -13.76
CA GLY A 99 8.20 -25.59 -15.20
C GLY A 99 7.40 -24.34 -15.56
N VAL A 100 7.08 -23.48 -14.60
CA VAL A 100 6.50 -22.16 -14.88
C VAL A 100 7.45 -21.35 -15.76
N ASP A 101 6.90 -20.73 -16.81
CA ASP A 101 7.64 -19.83 -17.68
C ASP A 101 7.71 -18.40 -17.10
N THR A 102 8.41 -17.51 -17.79
CA THR A 102 8.60 -16.13 -17.33
C THR A 102 7.28 -15.37 -17.16
N GLU A 103 6.34 -15.56 -18.10
CA GLU A 103 5.05 -14.88 -18.05
C GLU A 103 4.18 -15.43 -16.91
N GLY A 104 4.14 -16.75 -16.74
CA GLY A 104 3.45 -17.40 -15.63
C GLY A 104 4.01 -16.97 -14.29
N LEU A 105 5.34 -16.89 -14.15
CA LEU A 105 6.00 -16.41 -12.93
C LEU A 105 5.61 -14.96 -12.64
N PHE A 106 5.59 -14.10 -13.67
CA PHE A 106 5.12 -12.72 -13.53
C PHE A 106 3.69 -12.65 -12.98
N TRP A 107 2.74 -13.39 -13.56
CA TRP A 107 1.35 -13.38 -13.11
C TRP A 107 1.16 -13.94 -11.70
N LEU A 108 1.94 -14.95 -11.31
CA LEU A 108 1.90 -15.48 -9.95
C LEU A 108 2.43 -14.47 -8.94
N LEU A 109 3.54 -13.81 -9.25
CA LEU A 109 4.09 -12.74 -8.41
C LEU A 109 3.15 -11.54 -8.33
N TYR A 110 2.49 -11.17 -9.43
CA TYR A 110 1.47 -10.13 -9.44
C TYR A 110 0.31 -10.46 -8.50
N LYS A 111 -0.22 -11.68 -8.56
CA LYS A 111 -1.26 -12.14 -7.64
C LYS A 111 -0.80 -12.12 -6.19
N GLU A 112 0.47 -12.40 -5.92
CA GLU A 112 1.03 -12.30 -4.57
C GLU A 112 1.07 -10.84 -4.07
N VAL A 113 1.36 -9.87 -4.94
CA VAL A 113 1.23 -8.43 -4.63
C VAL A 113 -0.21 -8.07 -4.30
N VAL A 114 -1.16 -8.48 -5.16
CA VAL A 114 -2.60 -8.25 -4.96
C VAL A 114 -3.06 -8.85 -3.64
N LYS A 115 -2.74 -10.12 -3.38
CA LYS A 115 -3.09 -10.80 -2.12
C LYS A 115 -2.49 -10.09 -0.91
N SER A 116 -1.18 -9.83 -0.93
CA SER A 116 -0.49 -9.16 0.19
C SER A 116 -1.10 -7.80 0.48
N GLY A 117 -1.44 -7.03 -0.56
CA GLY A 117 -2.08 -5.74 -0.38
C GLY A 117 -3.53 -5.81 0.09
N SER A 118 -4.28 -6.82 -0.36
CA SER A 118 -5.64 -7.08 0.14
C SER A 118 -5.61 -7.48 1.61
N ASP A 119 -4.64 -8.32 2.02
CA ASP A 119 -4.47 -8.72 3.42
C ASP A 119 -4.16 -7.51 4.32
N MET A 120 -3.39 -6.54 3.81
CA MET A 120 -3.10 -5.28 4.52
C MET A 120 -4.37 -4.44 4.79
N PHE A 121 -5.32 -4.42 3.87
CA PHE A 121 -6.56 -3.62 3.98
C PHE A 121 -7.76 -4.41 4.53
N LEU A 122 -7.61 -5.71 4.75
CA LEU A 122 -8.66 -6.57 5.32
C LEU A 122 -9.24 -6.03 6.65
N PRO A 123 -8.44 -5.52 7.61
CA PRO A 123 -8.99 -4.96 8.85
C PRO A 123 -9.96 -3.80 8.61
N LEU A 124 -9.66 -2.92 7.63
CA LEU A 124 -10.57 -1.83 7.26
C LEU A 124 -11.82 -2.38 6.54
N PHE A 125 -11.64 -3.36 5.66
CA PHE A 125 -12.75 -3.99 4.96
C PHE A 125 -13.77 -4.59 5.94
N GLU A 126 -13.30 -5.33 6.94
CA GLU A 126 -14.17 -5.91 7.97
C GLU A 126 -14.78 -4.83 8.89
N ALA A 127 -13.97 -3.88 9.39
CA ALA A 127 -14.43 -2.85 10.32
C ALA A 127 -15.44 -1.86 9.71
N SER A 128 -15.34 -1.60 8.40
CA SER A 128 -16.26 -0.73 7.66
C SER A 128 -17.61 -1.40 7.32
N GLY A 129 -17.78 -2.68 7.67
CA GLY A 129 -18.92 -3.46 7.22
C GLY A 129 -18.89 -3.73 5.71
N HIS A 130 -17.69 -3.96 5.17
CA HIS A 130 -17.42 -4.27 3.76
C HIS A 130 -17.73 -3.13 2.78
N LYS A 131 -17.54 -1.87 3.21
CA LYS A 131 -17.79 -0.69 2.37
C LYS A 131 -16.52 0.00 1.90
N GLU A 132 -15.44 -0.10 2.67
CA GLU A 132 -14.12 0.46 2.41
C GLU A 132 -13.09 -0.68 2.46
N GLY A 133 -11.80 -0.39 2.31
CA GLY A 133 -10.74 -1.40 2.45
C GLY A 133 -10.52 -2.24 1.18
N TYR A 134 -10.99 -1.78 0.04
CA TYR A 134 -10.79 -2.49 -1.23
C TYR A 134 -9.36 -2.30 -1.75
N LEU A 135 -8.82 -3.38 -2.33
CA LEU A 135 -7.72 -3.33 -3.27
C LEU A 135 -8.24 -3.60 -4.67
N SER A 136 -7.94 -2.70 -5.60
CA SER A 136 -8.20 -2.90 -7.03
C SER A 136 -6.91 -3.31 -7.75
N GLY A 137 -6.93 -4.47 -8.41
CA GLY A 137 -5.87 -4.95 -9.30
C GLY A 137 -6.36 -5.03 -10.75
N GLN A 138 -5.54 -4.56 -11.70
CA GLN A 138 -5.80 -4.57 -13.15
C GLN A 138 -5.29 -5.83 -13.85
#